data_AF-T0Y1Z9-F1
#
_entry.id   AF-T0Y1Z9-F1
#
_cell.length_a   1.000
_cell.length_b   1.000
_cell.length_c   1.000
_cell.angle_alpha   90.00
_cell.angle_beta   90.00
_cell.angle_gamma   90.00
#
_symmetry.space_group_name_H-M   'P 1'
#
loop_
_entity.id
_entity.type
_entity.pdbx_description
1 polymer ?
#
loop_
_entity_poly.entity_id
_entity_poly.type
_entity_poly.pdbx_seq_one_letter_code
_entity_poly.pdbx_strand_id
1 'polypeptide(L)'
;NVITAGQSFHWFNVDKTTREFRRILRAPNMVALIWNDRDNKDNFTSEFENIVSKYSKGYHGTGSSAISDDLISQFFNWSYGYYQYPNFQELDFDGLVGRYSSASYSLSAEDEK
;
A
#
# COMPACT_ATOMS: atom_id res chain seq x y z
N ASN A 1 -4.89 23.28 -2.22
CA ASN A 1 -5.71 22.29 -1.48
C ASN A 1 -5.37 20.90 -1.96
N VAL A 2 -4.99 20.00 -1.07
CA VAL A 2 -4.57 18.64 -1.46
C VAL A 2 -5.32 17.63 -0.59
N ILE A 3 -5.80 16.55 -1.20
CA ILE A 3 -6.21 15.35 -0.49
C ILE A 3 -5.19 14.26 -0.81
N THR A 4 -4.73 13.57 0.22
CA THR A 4 -3.80 12.45 0.07
C THR A 4 -4.40 11.20 0.69
N ALA A 5 -4.31 10.07 0.01
CA ALA A 5 -4.61 8.76 0.59
C ALA A 5 -3.36 7.88 0.47
N GLY A 6 -2.71 7.61 1.60
CA GLY A 6 -1.59 6.69 1.69
C GLY A 6 -2.09 5.30 1.99
N GLN A 7 -2.02 4.36 1.04
CA GLN A 7 -2.50 2.97 1.13
C GLN A 7 -4.02 2.80 1.30
N SER A 8 -4.75 3.73 1.91
CA SER A 8 -6.13 3.49 2.39
C SER A 8 -7.21 3.49 1.30
N PHE A 9 -6.92 3.93 0.08
CA PHE A 9 -7.95 4.18 -0.92
C PHE A 9 -8.64 2.88 -1.44
N HIS A 10 -8.05 1.70 -1.20
CA HIS A 10 -8.74 0.43 -1.46
C HIS A 10 -9.97 0.18 -0.56
N TRP A 11 -10.06 0.86 0.59
CA TRP A 11 -11.26 0.83 1.45
C TRP A 11 -12.38 1.76 0.97
N PHE A 12 -12.10 2.63 -0.01
CA PHE A 12 -12.99 3.73 -0.33
C PHE A 12 -14.03 3.31 -1.36
N ASN A 13 -15.26 3.78 -1.19
CA ASN A 13 -16.24 3.74 -2.27
C ASN A 13 -15.92 4.85 -3.29
N VAL A 14 -15.47 4.48 -4.48
CA VAL A 14 -14.98 5.40 -5.53
C VAL A 14 -16.01 6.47 -5.90
N ASP A 15 -17.28 6.11 -6.09
CA ASP A 15 -18.32 7.07 -6.48
C ASP A 15 -18.66 8.08 -5.38
N LYS A 16 -18.74 7.62 -4.12
CA LYS A 16 -18.98 8.51 -2.97
C LYS A 16 -17.78 9.41 -2.74
N THR A 17 -16.57 8.85 -2.83
CA THR A 17 -15.31 9.58 -2.65
C THR A 17 -15.14 10.67 -3.69
N THR A 18 -15.36 10.35 -4.97
CA THR A 18 -15.26 11.33 -6.06
C THR A 18 -16.18 12.53 -5.84
N ARG A 19 -17.43 12.28 -5.42
CA ARG A 19 -18.39 13.35 -5.12
C ARG A 19 -17.93 14.20 -3.94
N GLU A 20 -17.44 13.57 -2.89
CA GLU A 20 -17.01 14.28 -1.69
C GLU A 20 -15.73 15.09 -1.91
N PHE A 21 -14.75 14.52 -2.60
CA PHE A 21 -13.51 15.22 -2.92
C PHE A 21 -13.81 16.47 -3.77
N ARG A 22 -14.71 16.37 -4.75
CA ARG A 22 -15.17 17.53 -5.53
C ARG A 22 -15.88 18.58 -4.67
N ARG A 23 -16.63 18.18 -3.65
CA ARG A 23 -17.34 19.10 -2.76
C ARG A 23 -16.38 19.92 -1.88
N ILE A 24 -15.32 19.29 -1.38
CA ILE A 24 -14.41 19.93 -0.40
C ILE A 24 -13.19 20.59 -1.03
N LEU A 25 -12.75 20.15 -2.21
CA LEU A 25 -11.61 20.74 -2.90
C LEU A 25 -11.98 22.08 -3.56
N ARG A 26 -11.15 23.10 -3.33
CA ARG A 26 -11.21 24.40 -4.02
C ARG A 26 -9.98 24.61 -4.88
N ALA A 27 -10.15 25.18 -6.07
CA ALA A 27 -9.05 25.43 -7.00
C ALA A 27 -8.02 26.42 -6.40
N PRO A 28 -6.71 26.23 -6.67
CA PRO A 28 -6.12 25.03 -7.27
C PRO A 28 -6.17 23.82 -6.33
N ASN A 29 -6.52 22.65 -6.88
CA ASN A 29 -6.73 21.41 -6.13
C ASN A 29 -5.89 20.25 -6.70
N MET A 30 -5.62 19.26 -5.85
CA MET A 30 -4.92 18.04 -6.20
C MET A 30 -5.42 16.89 -5.34
N VAL A 31 -5.46 15.69 -5.91
CA VAL A 31 -5.63 14.43 -5.18
C VAL A 31 -4.41 13.57 -5.46
N ALA A 32 -3.77 13.04 -4.42
CA ALA A 32 -2.63 12.13 -4.56
C ALA A 32 -2.92 10.81 -3.85
N LEU A 33 -2.92 9.72 -4.63
CA LEU A 33 -2.94 8.37 -4.11
C LEU A 33 -1.48 7.90 -4.00
N ILE A 34 -1.08 7.42 -2.82
CA ILE A 34 0.32 7.08 -2.51
C ILE A 34 0.37 5.66 -1.97
N TRP A 35 1.23 4.83 -2.55
CA TRP A 35 1.40 3.44 -2.15
C TRP A 35 2.87 3.09 -2.00
N ASN A 36 3.12 2.12 -1.12
CA ASN A 36 4.40 1.45 -0.96
C ASN A 36 4.16 -0.03 -1.26
N ASP A 37 4.80 -0.53 -2.30
CA ASP A 37 4.76 -1.93 -2.67
C ASP A 37 6.14 -2.56 -2.46
N ARG A 38 6.14 -3.86 -2.21
CA ARG A 38 7.38 -4.64 -2.15
C ARG A 38 7.92 -4.82 -3.57
N ASP A 39 9.20 -4.55 -3.77
CA ASP A 39 9.87 -4.89 -5.02
C ASP A 39 10.35 -6.34 -4.98
N ASN A 40 9.54 -7.25 -5.53
CA ASN A 40 9.88 -8.68 -5.58
C ASN A 40 11.02 -9.00 -6.58
N LYS A 41 11.57 -8.01 -7.30
CA LYS A 41 12.79 -8.20 -8.08
C LYS A 41 14.04 -8.19 -7.21
N ASP A 42 13.96 -7.63 -6.01
CA ASP A 42 15.01 -7.74 -5.00
C ASP A 42 14.96 -9.13 -4.33
N ASN A 43 16.09 -9.83 -4.36
CA ASN A 43 16.19 -11.21 -3.86
C ASN A 43 15.81 -11.31 -2.39
N PHE A 44 16.28 -10.36 -1.56
CA PHE A 44 15.98 -10.39 -0.13
C PHE A 44 14.49 -10.17 0.12
N THR A 45 13.90 -9.17 -0.53
CA THR A 45 12.46 -8.88 -0.43
C THR A 45 11.62 -10.08 -0.89
N SER A 46 12.01 -10.77 -1.97
CA SER A 46 11.31 -11.97 -2.44
C SER A 46 11.40 -13.14 -1.46
N GLU A 47 12.56 -13.41 -0.86
CA GLU A 47 12.70 -14.46 0.15
C GLU A 47 11.93 -14.12 1.42
N PHE A 48 11.93 -12.85 1.82
CA PHE A 48 11.12 -12.36 2.92
C PHE A 48 9.62 -12.53 2.63
N GLU A 49 9.16 -12.24 1.41
CA GLU A 49 7.78 -12.50 0.98
C GLU A 49 7.41 -13.98 1.10
N ASN A 50 8.30 -14.90 0.70
CA ASN A 50 8.08 -16.34 0.83
C ASN A 50 7.92 -16.77 2.30
N ILE A 51 8.74 -16.22 3.21
CA ILE A 51 8.64 -16.48 4.65
C ILE A 51 7.28 -15.99 5.17
N VAL A 52 6.94 -14.72 4.89
CA VAL A 52 5.66 -14.15 5.33
C VAL A 52 4.49 -14.96 4.79
N SER A 53 4.47 -15.27 3.49
CA SER A 53 3.40 -16.06 2.87
C SER A 53 3.26 -17.47 3.44
N LYS A 54 4.36 -18.07 3.91
CA LYS A 54 4.34 -19.43 4.45
C LYS A 54 3.87 -19.49 5.90
N TYR A 55 4.28 -18.51 6.72
CA TYR A 55 4.11 -18.58 8.16
C TYR A 55 3.04 -17.62 8.70
N SER A 56 2.80 -16.47 8.07
CA SER A 56 1.78 -15.51 8.51
C SER A 56 0.38 -15.94 8.05
N LYS A 57 -0.41 -16.48 8.98
CA LYS A 57 -1.82 -16.85 8.71
C LYS A 57 -2.62 -15.62 8.27
N GLY A 58 -3.40 -15.75 7.20
CA GLY A 58 -4.24 -14.66 6.67
C GLY A 58 -3.48 -13.58 5.89
N TYR A 59 -2.18 -13.78 5.62
CA TYR A 59 -1.46 -12.91 4.70
C TYR A 59 -1.86 -13.18 3.25
N HIS A 60 -2.25 -12.13 2.54
CA HIS A 60 -2.71 -12.18 1.14
C HIS A 60 -1.94 -11.22 0.22
N GLY A 61 -0.72 -10.85 0.61
CA GLY A 61 0.12 -9.89 -0.09
C GLY A 61 0.11 -8.50 0.56
N THR A 62 0.91 -7.59 -0.02
CA THR A 62 0.95 -6.18 0.38
C THR A 62 0.48 -5.27 -0.74
N GLY A 63 -0.11 -4.13 -0.37
CA GLY A 63 -0.18 -2.96 -1.24
C GLY A 63 -1.15 -3.06 -2.42
N SER A 64 -0.68 -2.64 -3.61
CA SER A 64 -1.46 -2.42 -4.85
C SER A 64 -2.24 -3.63 -5.35
N SER A 65 -2.00 -4.84 -4.84
CA SER A 65 -2.86 -6.00 -5.13
C SER A 65 -4.31 -5.82 -4.66
N ALA A 66 -4.56 -4.90 -3.71
CA ALA A 66 -5.90 -4.61 -3.20
C ALA A 66 -6.76 -3.73 -4.12
N ILE A 67 -6.17 -3.08 -5.13
CA ILE A 67 -6.88 -2.18 -6.05
C ILE A 67 -6.29 -2.24 -7.46
N SER A 68 -7.14 -2.41 -8.48
CA SER A 68 -6.65 -2.46 -9.86
C SER A 68 -6.24 -1.08 -10.40
N ASP A 69 -5.25 -1.07 -11.27
CA ASP A 69 -4.82 0.12 -12.03
C ASP A 69 -5.97 0.74 -12.83
N ASP A 70 -6.89 -0.10 -13.33
CA ASP A 70 -8.11 0.35 -14.02
C ASP A 70 -9.01 1.16 -13.09
N LEU A 71 -9.16 0.77 -11.81
CA LEU A 71 -9.99 1.50 -10.86
C LEU A 71 -9.38 2.86 -10.53
N ILE A 72 -8.06 2.91 -10.34
CA ILE A 72 -7.31 4.17 -10.13
C ILE A 72 -7.47 5.06 -11.37
N SER A 73 -7.30 4.50 -12.57
CA SER A 73 -7.40 5.24 -13.81
C SER A 73 -8.81 5.79 -14.03
N GLN A 74 -9.85 4.99 -13.76
CA GLN A 74 -11.24 5.45 -13.80
C GLN A 74 -11.51 6.58 -12.80
N PHE A 75 -11.00 6.48 -11.57
CA PHE A 75 -11.16 7.52 -10.55
C PHE A 75 -10.59 8.88 -11.00
N PHE A 76 -9.43 8.87 -11.66
CA PHE A 76 -8.81 10.06 -12.23
C PHE A 76 -9.29 10.42 -13.65
N ASN A 77 -10.32 9.73 -14.16
CA ASN A 77 -10.81 9.91 -15.53
C ASN A 77 -9.67 9.83 -16.57
N TRP A 78 -8.75 8.87 -16.38
CA TRP A 78 -7.63 8.56 -17.25
C TRP A 78 -6.63 9.72 -17.45
N SER A 79 -6.67 10.73 -16.59
CA SER A 79 -5.82 11.92 -16.68
C SER A 79 -5.18 12.23 -15.33
N TYR A 80 -3.97 11.70 -15.13
CA TYR A 80 -3.16 11.92 -13.93
C TYR A 80 -1.67 11.75 -14.23
N GLY A 81 -0.82 12.34 -13.39
CA GLY A 81 0.60 12.06 -13.40
C GLY A 81 0.90 10.81 -12.57
N TYR A 82 1.76 9.93 -13.07
CA TYR A 82 2.27 8.78 -12.35
C TYR A 82 3.74 9.00 -11.98
N TYR A 83 4.09 8.72 -10.74
CA TYR A 83 5.45 8.82 -10.24
C TYR A 83 5.75 7.61 -9.36
N GLN A 84 6.94 7.03 -9.56
CA GLN A 84 7.44 5.91 -8.78
C GLN A 84 8.85 6.25 -8.29
N TYR A 85 9.10 6.03 -7.00
CA TYR A 85 10.38 6.30 -6.38
C TYR A 85 10.85 5.07 -5.60
N PRO A 86 12.16 4.77 -5.56
CA PRO A 86 12.69 3.75 -4.67
C PRO A 86 12.41 4.11 -3.20
N ASN A 87 11.97 3.12 -2.42
CA ASN A 87 11.78 3.23 -0.96
C ASN A 87 12.65 2.20 -0.24
N PHE A 88 13.98 2.39 -0.33
CA PHE A 88 14.98 1.50 0.24
C PHE A 88 15.06 1.66 1.77
N GLN A 89 15.26 0.54 2.47
CA GLN A 89 15.51 0.51 3.91
C GLN A 89 16.76 -0.33 4.19
N GLU A 90 17.73 0.24 4.88
CA GLU A 90 18.87 -0.50 5.43
C GLU A 90 18.49 -0.95 6.84
N LEU A 91 18.42 -2.26 7.04
CA LEU A 91 17.98 -2.87 8.29
C LEU A 91 19.01 -3.89 8.74
N ASP A 92 19.36 -3.84 10.02
CA ASP A 92 19.97 -4.97 10.70
C ASP A 92 18.90 -6.00 11.08
N PHE A 93 19.31 -7.08 11.73
CA PHE A 93 18.39 -8.16 12.10
C PHE A 93 17.28 -7.67 13.04
N ASP A 94 17.62 -6.87 14.06
CA ASP A 94 16.64 -6.35 15.02
C ASP A 94 15.65 -5.38 14.34
N GLY A 95 16.14 -4.53 13.43
CA GLY A 95 15.32 -3.65 12.60
C GLY A 95 14.36 -4.40 11.68
N LEU A 96 14.81 -5.50 11.07
CA LEU A 96 13.96 -6.37 10.25
C LEU A 96 12.85 -7.02 11.09
N VAL A 97 13.19 -7.55 12.27
CA VAL A 97 12.21 -8.15 13.20
C VAL A 97 11.20 -7.10 13.64
N GLY A 98 11.66 -5.91 14.07
CA GLY A 98 10.78 -4.82 14.48
C GLY A 98 9.84 -4.38 13.36
N ARG A 99 10.33 -4.28 12.13
CA ARG A 99 9.50 -3.98 10.95
C ARG A 99 8.44 -5.05 10.72
N TYR A 100 8.81 -6.33 10.78
CA TYR A 100 7.87 -7.44 10.63
C TYR A 100 6.80 -7.42 11.72
N SER A 101 7.19 -7.27 12.99
CA SER A 101 6.27 -7.24 14.14
C SER A 101 5.30 -6.05 14.15
N SER A 102 5.57 -5.00 13.38
CA SER A 102 4.63 -3.89 13.22
C SER A 102 3.49 -4.18 12.23
N ALA A 103 3.61 -5.25 11.44
CA ALA A 103 2.63 -5.60 10.43
C ALA A 103 1.45 -6.35 11.05
N SER A 104 0.23 -6.10 10.57
CA SER A 104 -0.98 -6.76 11.07
C SER A 104 -1.02 -8.27 10.85
N TYR A 105 -0.18 -8.80 9.97
CA TYR A 105 -0.03 -10.22 9.67
C TYR A 105 1.19 -10.84 10.37
N SER A 106 1.88 -10.12 11.25
CA SER A 106 3.02 -10.68 11.97
C SER A 106 2.59 -11.86 12.83
N LEU A 107 3.43 -12.88 12.92
CA LEU A 107 3.26 -13.95 13.90
C LEU A 107 3.20 -13.37 15.31
N SER A 108 2.20 -13.81 16.06
CA SER A 108 2.05 -13.58 17.49
C SER A 108 2.59 -14.79 18.27
N ALA A 109 2.89 -14.61 19.56
CA ALA A 109 3.32 -15.70 20.43
C ALA A 109 2.23 -16.80 20.62
N GLU A 110 0.99 -16.48 20.24
CA GLU A 110 -0.18 -17.35 20.33
C GLU A 110 -0.40 -18.15 19.04
N ASP A 111 0.31 -17.83 17.95
CA ASP A 111 0.25 -18.59 16.71
C ASP A 111 0.96 -19.94 16.89
N GLU A 112 0.20 -21.02 16.66
CA GLU A 112 0.75 -22.38 16.66
C GLU A 112 1.90 -22.52 15.64
N LYS A 113 2.97 -23.20 16.07
CA LYS A 113 4.20 -23.45 15.31
C LYS A 113 3.99 -24.27 14.04
#